data_AF-A0A2D8ACR7-F1
#
_entry.id   AF-A0A2D8ACR7-F1
#
_cell.length_a   1.000
_cell.length_b   1.000
_cell.length_c   1.000
_cell.angle_alpha   90.00
_cell.angle_beta   90.00
_cell.angle_gamma   90.00
#
_symmetry.space_group_name_H-M   'P 1'
#
loop_
_entity.id
_entity.type
_entity.pdbx_description
1 polymer ?
#
loop_
_entity_poly.entity_id
_entity_poly.type
_entity_poly.pdbx_seq_one_letter_code
_entity_poly.pdbx_strand_id
1 'polypeptide(L)'
;ATHRKPGLVEAARGGTLFLDEVGDIPLAMQVKLLRLIESGSYRPVGSITPKQADFRLICATHQKLEEMISEGTFRRDLYYRISPFPVYLPTLNERPEDIIPLATHLLEQLSRHRVLQLSDRACDWLISHKYRGNIRELRNLLERAVLLCDGNSVEPEHLEPFPASSAILSSESITLGSSEILPLANLESVYLERIARAYTGDNAALAKKLGVSERTLYRKLRQLRDQHQNDDI
;
A
#
# COMPACT_ATOMS: atom_id res chain seq x y z
N ALA A 1 -13.51 39.61 -19.33
CA ALA A 1 -12.13 39.55 -18.80
C ALA A 1 -11.99 38.26 -18.00
N THR A 2 -11.14 37.34 -18.45
CA THR A 2 -10.97 36.01 -17.84
C THR A 2 -10.09 36.14 -16.59
N HIS A 3 -10.64 35.85 -15.40
CA HIS A 3 -9.88 35.93 -14.14
C HIS A 3 -8.65 35.01 -14.19
N ARG A 4 -7.46 35.60 -14.04
CA ARG A 4 -6.20 34.87 -13.93
C ARG A 4 -6.15 34.15 -12.58
N LYS A 5 -6.17 32.82 -12.60
CA LYS A 5 -5.94 32.03 -11.37
C LYS A 5 -4.47 32.19 -10.95
N PRO A 6 -4.18 32.57 -9.70
CA PRO A 6 -2.81 32.63 -9.20
C PRO A 6 -2.18 31.23 -9.19
N GLY A 7 -0.90 31.15 -9.56
CA GLY A 7 -0.15 29.89 -9.48
C GLY A 7 0.22 29.54 -8.03
N LEU A 8 0.59 28.28 -7.77
CA LEU A 8 0.90 27.79 -6.40
C LEU A 8 1.95 28.64 -5.68
N VAL A 9 3.03 29.03 -6.38
CA VAL A 9 4.08 29.89 -5.83
C VAL A 9 3.54 31.28 -5.44
N GLU A 10 2.63 31.82 -6.25
CA GLU A 10 2.01 33.13 -5.97
C GLU A 10 1.05 33.05 -4.78
N ALA A 11 0.31 31.94 -4.66
CA ALA A 11 -0.58 31.69 -3.54
C ALA A 11 0.17 31.46 -2.21
N ALA A 12 1.40 30.95 -2.26
CA ALA A 12 2.21 30.66 -1.08
C ALA A 12 3.09 31.84 -0.62
N ARG A 13 2.97 33.02 -1.24
CA ARG A 13 3.83 34.17 -0.93
C ARG A 13 3.74 34.58 0.54
N GLY A 14 4.89 34.67 1.23
CA GLY A 14 5.00 34.96 2.67
C GLY A 14 4.56 33.79 3.57
N GLY A 15 4.27 32.63 2.99
CA GLY A 15 3.74 31.46 3.68
C GLY A 15 4.58 30.20 3.46
N THR A 16 3.90 29.05 3.36
CA THR A 16 4.54 27.74 3.14
C THR A 16 4.02 27.09 1.87
N LEU A 17 4.93 26.58 1.04
CA LEU A 17 4.63 25.72 -0.10
C LEU A 17 4.90 24.27 0.31
N PHE A 18 3.84 23.46 0.35
CA PHE A 18 3.93 22.02 0.58
C PHE A 18 3.86 21.28 -0.77
N LEU A 19 4.88 20.49 -1.08
CA LEU A 19 4.92 19.63 -2.27
C LEU A 19 4.88 18.17 -1.81
N ASP A 20 3.74 17.52 -2.03
CA ASP A 20 3.62 16.07 -1.85
C ASP A 20 4.17 15.33 -3.07
N GLU A 21 4.61 14.10 -2.87
CA GLU A 21 5.09 13.20 -3.94
C GLU A 21 6.20 13.82 -4.82
N VAL A 22 7.19 14.48 -4.20
CA VAL A 22 8.28 15.19 -4.94
C VAL A 22 9.10 14.25 -5.85
N GLY A 23 9.13 12.94 -5.55
CA GLY A 23 9.76 11.91 -6.39
C GLY A 23 9.08 11.74 -7.75
N ASP A 24 7.77 11.98 -7.84
CA ASP A 24 7.01 11.80 -9.09
C ASP A 24 7.15 12.98 -10.07
N ILE A 25 7.91 14.02 -9.68
CA ILE A 25 8.13 15.20 -10.51
C ILE A 25 9.05 14.85 -11.69
N PRO A 26 8.62 15.08 -12.95
CA PRO A 26 9.46 14.84 -14.13
C PRO A 26 10.76 15.65 -14.10
N LEU A 27 11.86 15.09 -14.63
CA LEU A 27 13.19 15.73 -14.66
C LEU A 27 13.18 17.18 -15.17
N ALA A 28 12.41 17.48 -16.21
CA ALA A 28 12.30 18.84 -16.76
C ALA A 28 11.68 19.85 -15.77
N MET A 29 10.76 19.38 -14.90
CA MET A 29 10.16 20.18 -13.84
C MET A 29 11.09 20.31 -12.64
N GLN A 30 11.91 19.30 -12.34
CA GLN A 30 12.94 19.37 -11.30
C GLN A 30 13.92 20.54 -11.54
N VAL A 31 14.31 20.80 -12.81
CA VAL A 31 15.16 21.95 -13.16
C VAL A 31 14.47 23.30 -12.85
N LYS A 32 13.17 23.40 -13.13
CA LYS A 32 12.40 24.62 -12.85
C LYS A 32 12.24 24.84 -11.36
N LEU A 33 12.00 23.78 -10.60
CA LEU A 33 11.90 23.81 -9.15
C LEU A 33 13.25 24.21 -8.51
N LEU A 34 14.36 23.64 -8.99
CA LEU A 34 15.68 24.03 -8.55
C LEU A 34 15.92 25.53 -8.77
N ARG A 35 15.64 26.05 -9.97
CA ARG A 35 15.78 27.48 -10.27
C ARG A 35 14.89 28.36 -9.39
N LEU A 36 13.67 27.91 -9.10
CA LEU A 36 12.75 28.61 -8.20
C LEU A 36 13.36 28.75 -6.79
N ILE A 37 13.91 27.65 -6.27
CA ILE A 37 14.50 27.60 -4.93
C ILE A 37 15.80 28.40 -4.85
N GLU A 38 16.67 28.27 -5.86
CA GLU A 38 17.99 28.92 -5.84
C GLU A 38 17.94 30.41 -6.16
N SER A 39 17.18 30.81 -7.18
CA SER A 39 17.12 32.22 -7.59
C SER A 39 16.13 33.04 -6.76
N GLY A 40 15.22 32.39 -6.01
CA GLY A 40 14.12 33.07 -5.35
C GLY A 40 13.25 33.86 -6.34
N SER A 41 13.20 33.43 -7.60
CA SER A 41 12.46 34.12 -8.66
C SER A 41 11.76 33.14 -9.59
N TYR A 42 10.64 33.56 -10.16
CA TYR A 42 9.89 32.75 -11.12
C TYR A 42 9.22 33.59 -12.17
N ARG A 43 8.92 32.97 -13.31
CA ARG A 43 8.20 33.61 -14.39
C ARG A 43 6.85 32.92 -14.59
N PRO A 44 5.73 33.63 -14.41
CA PRO A 44 4.42 33.06 -14.69
C PRO A 44 4.27 32.68 -16.17
N VAL A 45 3.47 31.65 -16.45
CA VAL A 45 3.14 31.28 -17.84
C VAL A 45 2.47 32.46 -18.55
N GLY A 46 2.94 32.76 -19.77
CA GLY A 46 2.44 33.89 -20.56
C GLY A 46 2.94 35.27 -20.13
N SER A 47 3.78 35.36 -19.10
CA SER A 47 4.42 36.60 -18.67
C SER A 47 5.93 36.56 -18.98
N ILE A 48 6.51 37.70 -19.32
CA ILE A 48 7.97 37.85 -19.46
C ILE A 48 8.61 38.44 -18.21
N THR A 49 7.82 39.00 -17.30
CA THR A 49 8.30 39.69 -16.10
C THR A 49 8.56 38.67 -14.98
N PRO A 50 9.78 38.61 -14.42
CA PRO A 50 10.04 37.78 -13.25
C PRO A 50 9.32 38.34 -12.03
N LYS A 51 8.91 37.44 -11.12
CA LYS A 51 8.37 37.73 -9.80
C LYS A 51 9.27 37.08 -8.75
N GLN A 52 9.34 37.69 -7.57
CA GLN A 52 10.06 37.14 -6.43
C GLN A 52 9.24 36.02 -5.78
N ALA A 53 9.91 34.91 -5.50
CA ALA A 53 9.40 33.81 -4.69
C ALA A 53 9.79 34.07 -3.23
N ASP A 54 8.82 33.99 -2.34
CA ASP A 54 9.00 34.16 -0.90
C ASP A 54 8.10 33.14 -0.21
N PHE A 55 8.66 32.00 0.18
CA PHE A 55 7.92 30.93 0.85
C PHE A 55 8.89 30.00 1.59
N ARG A 56 8.39 29.34 2.64
CA ARG A 56 9.03 28.17 3.24
C ARG A 56 8.66 26.93 2.42
N LEU A 57 9.63 26.10 2.04
CA LEU A 57 9.38 24.85 1.33
C LEU A 57 9.28 23.67 2.32
N ILE A 58 8.27 22.82 2.14
CA ILE A 58 8.17 21.50 2.77
C ILE A 58 7.88 20.49 1.67
N CYS A 59 8.64 19.40 1.61
CA CYS A 59 8.45 18.33 0.63
C CYS A 59 8.19 16.99 1.32
N ALA A 60 7.38 16.14 0.69
CA ALA A 60 7.16 14.76 1.09
C ALA A 60 7.31 13.83 -0.12
N THR A 61 7.68 12.58 0.13
CA THR A 61 7.77 11.53 -0.90
C THR A 61 7.71 10.15 -0.24
N HIS A 62 7.16 9.18 -0.96
CA HIS A 62 7.20 7.76 -0.60
C HIS A 62 8.38 7.02 -1.26
N GLN A 63 9.08 7.67 -2.21
CA GLN A 63 10.19 7.11 -2.96
C GLN A 63 11.54 7.44 -2.30
N LYS A 64 12.52 6.56 -2.46
CA LYS A 64 13.89 6.76 -1.99
C LYS A 64 14.67 7.59 -3.00
N LEU A 65 14.79 8.89 -2.73
CA LEU A 65 15.40 9.83 -3.68
C LEU A 65 16.87 9.51 -3.97
N GLU A 66 17.60 8.95 -3.01
CA GLU A 66 19.00 8.55 -3.18
C GLU A 66 19.17 7.45 -4.23
N GLU A 67 18.26 6.46 -4.25
CA GLU A 67 18.22 5.40 -5.26
C GLU A 67 17.88 6.01 -6.64
N MET A 68 16.89 6.89 -6.70
CA MET A 68 16.52 7.60 -7.94
C MET A 68 17.64 8.48 -8.51
N ILE A 69 18.50 9.05 -7.65
CA ILE A 69 19.70 9.78 -8.10
C ILE A 69 20.67 8.84 -8.79
N SER A 70 20.84 7.61 -8.28
CA SER A 70 21.71 6.61 -8.89
C SER A 70 21.17 6.12 -10.25
N GLU A 71 19.85 6.07 -10.39
CA GLU A 71 19.14 5.71 -11.64
C GLU A 71 19.04 6.86 -12.65
N GLY A 72 19.40 8.09 -12.23
CA GLY A 72 19.30 9.29 -13.06
C GLY A 72 17.87 9.82 -13.26
N THR A 73 16.90 9.29 -12.51
CA THR A 73 15.49 9.73 -12.52
C THR A 73 15.23 10.91 -11.58
N PHE A 74 16.15 11.18 -10.65
CA PHE A 74 16.13 12.36 -9.79
C PHE A 74 17.45 13.12 -9.80
N ARG A 75 17.39 14.45 -9.80
CA ARG A 75 18.60 15.27 -9.85
C ARG A 75 19.23 15.44 -8.47
N ARG A 76 20.53 15.17 -8.40
CA ARG A 76 21.35 15.33 -7.20
C ARG A 76 21.37 16.77 -6.65
N ASP A 77 21.40 17.77 -7.54
CA ASP A 77 21.43 19.18 -7.15
C ASP A 77 20.12 19.61 -6.44
N LEU A 78 18.97 19.18 -6.95
CA LEU A 78 17.68 19.41 -6.30
C LEU A 78 17.59 18.72 -4.93
N TYR A 79 18.04 17.46 -4.82
CA TYR A 79 18.02 16.71 -3.56
C TYR A 79 18.69 17.48 -2.42
N TYR A 80 19.90 18.00 -2.65
CA TYR A 80 20.62 18.75 -1.62
C TYR A 80 19.97 20.09 -1.25
N ARG A 81 19.08 20.64 -2.08
CA ARG A 81 18.32 21.85 -1.76
C ARG A 81 17.05 21.58 -0.97
N ILE A 82 16.41 20.43 -1.18
CA ILE A 82 15.12 20.11 -0.56
C ILE A 82 15.24 19.20 0.68
N SER A 83 16.38 18.53 0.85
CA SER A 83 16.63 17.61 1.97
C SER A 83 17.71 18.09 2.95
N PRO A 84 17.72 19.36 3.41
CA PRO A 84 18.67 19.79 4.45
C PRO A 84 18.32 19.22 5.82
N PHE A 85 17.05 18.86 6.05
CA PHE A 85 16.54 18.31 7.31
C PHE A 85 15.51 17.22 7.01
N PRO A 86 15.95 15.98 6.74
CA PRO A 86 15.03 14.87 6.46
C PRO A 86 14.30 14.43 7.72
N VAL A 87 12.99 14.23 7.61
CA VAL A 87 12.15 13.65 8.67
C VAL A 87 11.59 12.33 8.15
N TYR A 88 12.01 11.23 8.77
CA TYR A 88 11.51 9.90 8.46
C TYR A 88 10.21 9.64 9.22
N LEU A 89 9.15 9.30 8.49
CA LEU A 89 7.87 8.93 9.09
C LEU A 89 7.80 7.41 9.22
N PRO A 90 7.74 6.85 10.44
CA PRO A 90 7.63 5.42 10.63
C PRO A 90 6.28 4.91 10.12
N THR A 91 6.30 3.69 9.59
CA THR A 91 5.09 2.97 9.21
C THR A 91 4.27 2.62 10.45
N LEU A 92 2.96 2.39 10.29
CA LEU A 92 2.12 2.00 11.43
C LEU A 92 2.58 0.70 12.09
N ASN A 93 3.17 -0.23 11.32
CA ASN A 93 3.71 -1.49 11.84
C ASN A 93 4.96 -1.29 12.73
N GLU A 94 5.66 -0.16 12.61
CA GLU A 94 6.84 0.17 13.41
C GLU A 94 6.49 0.88 14.73
N ARG A 95 5.21 1.16 14.97
CA ARG A 95 4.68 1.83 16.16
C ARG A 95 3.36 1.22 16.64
N PRO A 96 3.37 -0.07 17.04
CA PRO A 96 2.15 -0.77 17.44
C PRO A 96 1.42 -0.12 18.62
N GLU A 97 2.14 0.57 19.51
CA GLU A 97 1.58 1.31 20.65
C GLU A 97 0.62 2.43 20.24
N ASP A 98 0.78 3.00 19.05
CA ASP A 98 -0.07 4.07 18.53
C ASP A 98 -1.38 3.52 17.91
N ILE A 99 -1.46 2.22 17.60
CA ILE A 99 -2.59 1.64 16.85
C ILE A 99 -3.92 1.86 17.58
N ILE A 100 -4.00 1.52 18.87
CA ILE A 100 -5.25 1.62 19.64
C ILE A 100 -5.68 3.07 19.89
N PRO A 101 -4.80 3.99 20.33
CA PRO A 101 -5.15 5.41 20.44
C PRO A 101 -5.61 6.01 19.11
N LEU A 102 -4.92 5.70 18.01
CA LEU A 102 -5.32 6.16 16.67
C LEU A 102 -6.66 5.56 16.25
N ALA A 103 -6.86 4.27 16.46
CA ALA A 103 -8.10 3.59 16.09
C ALA A 103 -9.30 4.15 16.86
N THR A 104 -9.13 4.39 18.16
CA THR A 104 -10.17 5.00 19.01
C THR A 104 -10.52 6.40 18.51
N HIS A 105 -9.52 7.24 18.26
CA HIS A 105 -9.74 8.59 17.74
C HIS A 105 -10.44 8.61 16.37
N LEU A 106 -9.98 7.75 15.45
CA LEU A 106 -10.60 7.61 14.13
C LEU A 106 -12.04 7.09 14.25
N LEU A 107 -12.29 6.12 15.11
CA LEU A 107 -13.62 5.56 15.33
C LEU A 107 -14.60 6.62 15.85
N GLU A 108 -14.18 7.49 16.78
CA GLU A 108 -14.96 8.64 17.23
C GLU A 108 -15.28 9.62 16.08
N GLN A 109 -14.31 9.93 15.23
CA GLN A 109 -14.52 10.82 14.08
C GLN A 109 -15.49 10.23 13.05
N LEU A 110 -15.44 8.91 12.84
CA LEU A 110 -16.23 8.20 11.84
C LEU A 110 -17.66 7.92 12.31
N SER A 111 -17.83 7.63 13.59
CA SER A 111 -19.11 7.20 14.17
C SER A 111 -20.10 8.35 14.40
N ARG A 112 -19.64 9.63 14.34
CA ARG A 112 -20.39 10.91 14.42
C ARG A 112 -21.45 11.01 15.55
N HIS A 113 -22.52 10.22 15.46
CA HIS A 113 -23.68 10.22 16.35
C HIS A 113 -23.87 8.90 17.12
N ARG A 114 -23.08 7.86 16.81
CA ARG A 114 -23.08 6.58 17.53
C ARG A 114 -21.83 6.49 18.39
N VAL A 115 -21.97 6.01 19.62
CA VAL A 115 -20.82 5.68 20.46
C VAL A 115 -20.46 4.23 20.17
N LEU A 116 -19.39 4.02 19.42
CA LEU A 116 -18.82 2.71 19.15
C LEU A 116 -17.56 2.52 20.00
N GLN A 117 -17.40 1.33 20.57
CA GLN A 117 -16.22 0.94 21.34
C GLN A 117 -15.58 -0.28 20.70
N LEU A 118 -14.25 -0.32 20.67
CA LEU A 118 -13.51 -1.51 20.27
C LEU A 118 -13.59 -2.54 21.41
N SER A 119 -13.95 -3.79 21.09
CA SER A 119 -13.80 -4.87 22.07
C SER A 119 -12.31 -5.18 22.30
N ASP A 120 -11.97 -5.82 23.42
CA ASP A 120 -10.59 -6.26 23.68
C ASP A 120 -10.06 -7.14 22.54
N ARG A 121 -10.92 -8.02 22.01
CA ARG A 121 -10.58 -8.89 20.87
C ARG A 121 -10.32 -8.09 19.60
N ALA A 122 -11.09 -7.03 19.34
CA ALA A 122 -10.86 -6.14 18.21
C ALA A 122 -9.55 -5.36 18.37
N CYS A 123 -9.20 -4.96 19.59
CA CYS A 123 -7.92 -4.33 19.88
C CYS A 123 -6.75 -5.28 19.59
N ASP A 124 -6.82 -6.51 20.10
CA ASP A 124 -5.80 -7.54 19.86
C ASP A 124 -5.64 -7.81 18.35
N TRP A 125 -6.76 -7.89 17.63
CA TRP A 125 -6.77 -8.08 16.18
C TRP A 125 -6.08 -6.92 15.46
N LEU A 126 -6.43 -5.66 15.78
CA LEU A 126 -5.82 -4.47 15.19
C LEU A 126 -4.31 -4.42 15.43
N ILE A 127 -3.85 -4.73 16.64
CA ILE A 127 -2.41 -4.76 16.97
C ILE A 127 -1.68 -5.84 16.16
N SER A 128 -2.32 -7.01 15.96
CA SER A 128 -1.73 -8.12 15.22
C SER A 128 -1.73 -7.93 13.69
N HIS A 129 -2.59 -7.04 13.17
CA HIS A 129 -2.77 -6.84 11.73
C HIS A 129 -1.58 -6.11 11.10
N LYS A 130 -1.18 -6.55 9.90
CA LYS A 130 -0.10 -5.91 9.14
C LYS A 130 -0.68 -4.85 8.21
N TYR A 131 -0.44 -3.59 8.53
CA TYR A 131 -0.93 -2.45 7.76
C TYR A 131 0.01 -2.14 6.59
N ARG A 132 -0.32 -2.64 5.39
CA ARG A 132 0.38 -2.27 4.15
C ARG A 132 0.02 -0.86 3.70
N GLY A 133 -1.22 -0.44 3.93
CA GLY A 133 -1.73 0.91 3.64
C GLY A 133 -1.63 1.88 4.82
N ASN A 134 -0.94 1.51 5.90
CA ASN A 134 -0.72 2.36 7.08
C ASN A 134 -2.05 2.90 7.65
N ILE A 135 -2.08 4.15 8.11
CA ILE A 135 -3.27 4.82 8.66
C ILE A 135 -4.45 4.82 7.67
N ARG A 136 -4.21 4.86 6.35
CA ARG A 136 -5.32 4.81 5.36
C ARG A 136 -6.03 3.46 5.41
N GLU A 137 -5.27 2.38 5.53
CA GLU A 137 -5.85 1.04 5.71
C GLU A 137 -6.60 0.94 7.04
N LEU A 138 -5.99 1.36 8.16
CA LEU A 138 -6.65 1.39 9.46
C LEU A 138 -8.00 2.13 9.41
N ARG A 139 -8.01 3.32 8.82
CA ARG A 139 -9.23 4.11 8.64
C ARG A 139 -10.29 3.35 7.84
N ASN A 140 -9.91 2.70 6.72
CA ASN A 140 -10.86 1.94 5.90
C ASN A 140 -11.46 0.75 6.66
N LEU A 141 -10.65 0.05 7.47
CA LEU A 141 -11.14 -1.05 8.32
C LEU A 141 -12.17 -0.54 9.35
N LEU A 142 -11.89 0.61 9.96
CA LEU A 142 -12.81 1.22 10.93
C LEU A 142 -14.08 1.78 10.27
N GLU A 143 -13.97 2.42 9.10
CA GLU A 143 -15.11 2.89 8.32
C GLU A 143 -16.06 1.74 8.00
N ARG A 144 -15.49 0.62 7.54
CA ARG A 144 -16.24 -0.63 7.33
C ARG A 144 -16.87 -1.13 8.62
N ALA A 145 -16.13 -1.17 9.73
CA ALA A 145 -16.67 -1.65 10.99
C ALA A 145 -17.85 -0.81 11.48
N VAL A 146 -17.82 0.52 11.29
CA VAL A 146 -18.96 1.40 11.61
C VAL A 146 -20.21 1.07 10.80
N LEU A 147 -20.04 0.62 9.54
CA LEU A 147 -21.14 0.24 8.66
C LEU A 147 -21.71 -1.14 8.98
N LEU A 148 -20.86 -2.09 9.41
CA LEU A 148 -21.25 -3.48 9.70
C LEU A 148 -21.70 -3.69 11.14
N CYS A 149 -21.30 -2.82 12.07
CA CYS A 149 -21.66 -2.92 13.47
C CYS A 149 -23.12 -2.49 13.68
N ASP A 150 -23.99 -3.47 13.93
CA ASP A 150 -25.38 -3.22 14.33
C ASP A 150 -25.51 -2.73 15.78
N GLY A 151 -24.51 -3.02 16.63
CA GLY A 151 -24.46 -2.66 18.04
C GLY A 151 -23.58 -1.45 18.36
N ASN A 152 -23.05 -1.43 19.60
CA ASN A 152 -22.09 -0.42 20.06
C ASN A 152 -20.67 -0.99 20.27
N SER A 153 -20.49 -2.31 20.11
CA SER A 153 -19.20 -2.99 20.24
C SER A 153 -18.69 -3.43 18.86
N VAL A 154 -17.52 -2.96 18.49
CA VAL A 154 -16.79 -3.38 17.29
C VAL A 154 -16.01 -4.63 17.66
N GLU A 155 -16.46 -5.77 17.14
CA GLU A 155 -15.76 -7.06 17.16
C GLU A 155 -14.83 -7.26 15.95
N PRO A 156 -13.87 -8.22 16.01
CA PRO A 156 -12.97 -8.54 14.90
C PRO A 156 -13.67 -8.81 13.56
N GLU A 157 -14.84 -9.46 13.59
CA GLU A 157 -15.62 -9.81 12.38
C GLU A 157 -16.03 -8.59 11.54
N HIS A 158 -16.17 -7.42 12.17
CA HIS A 158 -16.47 -6.18 11.47
C HIS A 158 -15.22 -5.56 10.82
N LEU A 159 -14.04 -5.84 11.38
CA LEU A 159 -12.74 -5.31 10.95
C LEU A 159 -12.06 -6.20 9.92
N GLU A 160 -12.27 -7.52 10.00
CA GLU A 160 -11.67 -8.45 9.05
C GLU A 160 -12.09 -8.08 7.63
N PRO A 161 -11.15 -7.82 6.71
CA PRO A 161 -11.52 -7.66 5.32
C PRO A 161 -12.20 -8.95 4.86
N PHE A 162 -13.38 -8.83 4.23
CA PHE A 162 -13.97 -9.94 3.47
C PHE A 162 -12.87 -10.48 2.54
N PRO A 163 -12.82 -11.79 2.24
CA PRO A 163 -11.91 -12.34 1.23
C PRO A 163 -12.31 -11.82 -0.15
N ALA A 164 -11.99 -10.56 -0.39
CA ALA A 164 -12.17 -9.82 -1.62
C ALA A 164 -10.84 -9.10 -1.84
N SER A 165 -9.97 -9.77 -2.57
CA SER A 165 -8.98 -9.09 -3.42
C SER A 165 -7.84 -8.31 -2.76
N SER A 166 -7.48 -8.54 -1.48
CA SER A 166 -6.18 -8.08 -0.95
C SER A 166 -5.01 -9.05 -1.22
N ALA A 167 -5.29 -10.18 -1.86
CA ALA A 167 -4.29 -11.15 -2.34
C ALA A 167 -3.58 -10.73 -3.64
N ILE A 168 -3.76 -9.49 -4.14
CA ILE A 168 -3.18 -9.12 -5.45
C ILE A 168 -1.73 -8.63 -5.36
N LEU A 169 -1.19 -8.23 -4.20
CA LEU A 169 0.10 -7.50 -4.19
C LEU A 169 1.20 -8.00 -3.25
N SER A 170 1.22 -9.27 -2.86
CA SER A 170 2.49 -9.99 -2.64
C SER A 170 2.28 -11.40 -2.16
N SER A 171 2.87 -12.33 -2.91
CA SER A 171 3.60 -13.55 -2.52
C SER A 171 3.20 -14.68 -3.48
N GLU A 172 4.01 -14.90 -4.52
CA GLU A 172 4.10 -16.15 -5.32
C GLU A 172 2.79 -16.95 -5.48
N SER A 173 1.74 -16.27 -5.87
CA SER A 173 0.47 -16.86 -6.22
C SER A 173 0.40 -16.88 -7.74
N ILE A 174 0.30 -18.09 -8.30
CA ILE A 174 -0.02 -18.33 -9.71
C ILE A 174 -1.11 -17.35 -10.14
N THR A 175 -0.72 -16.38 -10.94
CA THR A 175 -1.62 -15.48 -11.61
C THR A 175 -2.37 -16.29 -12.65
N LEU A 176 -3.57 -16.73 -12.33
CA LEU A 176 -4.62 -17.07 -13.30
C LEU A 176 -5.17 -15.82 -14.03
N GLY A 177 -4.32 -14.81 -14.19
CA GLY A 177 -4.62 -13.50 -14.79
C GLY A 177 -3.55 -13.00 -15.75
N SER A 178 -2.51 -13.79 -16.05
CA SER A 178 -1.69 -13.54 -17.24
C SER A 178 -2.44 -14.07 -18.46
N SER A 179 -2.43 -13.33 -19.56
CA SER A 179 -3.00 -13.73 -20.85
C SER A 179 -2.26 -14.92 -21.52
N GLU A 180 -1.66 -15.82 -20.73
CA GLU A 180 -1.01 -17.04 -21.19
C GLU A 180 -1.82 -18.26 -20.75
N ILE A 181 -2.19 -19.09 -21.73
CA ILE A 181 -2.86 -20.36 -21.49
C ILE A 181 -1.83 -21.30 -20.85
N LEU A 182 -1.84 -21.40 -19.53
CA LEU A 182 -1.05 -22.39 -18.80
C LEU A 182 -1.57 -23.80 -19.09
N PRO A 183 -0.70 -24.79 -19.31
CA PRO A 183 -1.10 -26.19 -19.42
C PRO A 183 -1.84 -26.63 -18.16
N LEU A 184 -2.98 -27.31 -18.35
CA LEU A 184 -3.84 -27.78 -17.25
C LEU A 184 -3.07 -28.59 -16.19
N ALA A 185 -2.02 -29.30 -16.61
CA ALA A 185 -1.15 -30.09 -15.74
C ALA A 185 -0.45 -29.24 -14.67
N ASN A 186 -0.04 -28.00 -14.99
CA ASN A 186 0.71 -27.12 -14.08
C ASN A 186 -0.21 -26.51 -13.01
N LEU A 187 -1.44 -26.15 -13.40
CA LEU A 187 -2.45 -25.68 -12.45
C LEU A 187 -2.87 -26.80 -11.48
N GLU A 188 -3.00 -28.02 -11.99
CA GLU A 188 -3.39 -29.17 -11.19
C GLU A 188 -2.30 -29.55 -10.16
N SER A 189 -1.03 -29.51 -10.55
CA SER A 189 0.09 -29.83 -9.67
C SER A 189 0.20 -28.85 -8.50
N VAL A 190 0.11 -27.54 -8.77
CA VAL A 190 0.19 -26.53 -7.70
C VAL A 190 -1.03 -26.56 -6.79
N TYR A 191 -2.21 -26.81 -7.34
CA TYR A 191 -3.43 -27.00 -6.55
C TYR A 191 -3.31 -28.20 -5.60
N LEU A 192 -2.77 -29.33 -6.08
CA LEU A 192 -2.57 -30.54 -5.29
C LEU A 192 -1.50 -30.36 -4.20
N GLU A 193 -0.41 -29.65 -4.47
CA GLU A 193 0.62 -29.35 -3.45
C GLU A 193 0.08 -28.48 -2.33
N ARG A 194 -0.69 -27.44 -2.67
CA ARG A 194 -1.32 -26.56 -1.68
C ARG A 194 -2.26 -27.33 -0.76
N ILE A 195 -3.04 -28.23 -1.33
CA ILE A 195 -3.97 -29.07 -0.57
C ILE A 195 -3.22 -30.09 0.28
N ALA A 196 -2.16 -30.71 -0.24
CA ALA A 196 -1.33 -31.66 0.51
C ALA A 196 -0.66 -31.01 1.73
N ARG A 197 -0.28 -29.72 1.65
CA ARG A 197 0.26 -28.96 2.78
C ARG A 197 -0.82 -28.53 3.79
N ALA A 198 -2.02 -28.21 3.32
CA ALA A 198 -3.10 -27.70 4.16
C ALA A 198 -3.98 -28.79 4.79
N TYR A 199 -4.01 -30.00 4.22
CA TYR A 199 -4.89 -31.07 4.64
C TYR A 199 -4.13 -32.15 5.42
N THR A 200 -4.41 -32.25 6.72
CA THR A 200 -3.78 -33.22 7.63
C THR A 200 -4.63 -34.48 7.88
N GLY A 201 -5.62 -34.73 7.02
CA GLY A 201 -6.55 -35.86 7.13
C GLY A 201 -6.22 -37.04 6.19
N ASP A 202 -7.04 -38.10 6.26
CA ASP A 202 -6.87 -39.29 5.41
C ASP A 202 -7.07 -38.99 3.91
N ASN A 203 -6.23 -39.61 3.07
CA ASN A 203 -6.23 -39.46 1.62
C ASN A 203 -7.55 -39.92 0.98
N ALA A 204 -8.24 -40.88 1.61
CA ALA A 204 -9.57 -41.33 1.19
C ALA A 204 -10.63 -40.21 1.28
N ALA A 205 -10.62 -39.46 2.39
CA ALA A 205 -11.50 -38.32 2.59
C ALA A 205 -11.17 -37.16 1.65
N LEU A 206 -9.88 -36.98 1.34
CA LEU A 206 -9.43 -35.96 0.40
C LEU A 206 -9.86 -36.28 -1.04
N ALA A 207 -9.72 -37.53 -1.48
CA ALA A 207 -10.15 -37.97 -2.80
C ALA A 207 -11.65 -37.73 -3.02
N LYS A 208 -12.46 -38.05 -2.00
CA LYS A 208 -13.92 -37.81 -2.02
C LYS A 208 -14.26 -36.32 -2.12
N LYS A 209 -13.55 -35.44 -1.40
CA LYS A 209 -13.75 -33.98 -1.49
C LYS A 209 -13.32 -33.40 -2.84
N LEU A 210 -12.29 -33.98 -3.45
CA LEU A 210 -11.80 -33.59 -4.77
C LEU A 210 -12.63 -34.18 -5.93
N GLY A 211 -13.60 -35.06 -5.64
CA GLY A 211 -14.42 -35.71 -6.66
C GLY A 211 -13.66 -36.70 -7.54
N VAL A 212 -12.50 -37.19 -7.08
CA VAL A 212 -11.65 -38.14 -7.82
C VAL A 212 -11.53 -39.48 -7.08
N SER A 213 -11.21 -40.55 -7.82
CA SER A 213 -10.93 -41.84 -7.18
C SER A 213 -9.64 -41.77 -6.35
N GLU A 214 -9.58 -42.54 -5.26
CA GLU A 214 -8.37 -42.63 -4.43
C GLU A 214 -7.13 -43.05 -5.24
N ARG A 215 -7.32 -43.99 -6.18
CA ARG A 215 -6.26 -44.43 -7.10
C ARG A 215 -5.75 -43.30 -7.99
N THR A 216 -6.64 -42.40 -8.43
CA THR A 216 -6.27 -41.22 -9.23
C THR A 216 -5.48 -40.22 -8.39
N LEU A 217 -5.89 -39.97 -7.15
CA LEU A 217 -5.21 -39.08 -6.23
C LEU A 217 -3.80 -39.61 -5.88
N TYR A 218 -3.67 -40.88 -5.52
CA TYR A 218 -2.39 -41.51 -5.23
C TYR A 218 -1.42 -41.46 -6.42
N ARG A 219 -1.92 -41.70 -7.64
CA ARG A 219 -1.10 -41.62 -8.85
C ARG A 219 -0.56 -40.21 -9.07
N LYS A 220 -1.39 -39.18 -8.87
CA LYS A 220 -1.03 -37.77 -9.07
C LYS A 220 -0.05 -37.27 -7.98
N LEU A 221 -0.27 -37.64 -6.71
CA LEU A 221 0.65 -37.32 -5.62
C LEU A 221 2.02 -37.99 -5.80
N ARG A 222 2.06 -39.21 -6.33
CA ARG A 222 3.32 -39.89 -6.65
C ARG A 222 4.08 -39.20 -7.77
N GLN A 223 3.39 -38.83 -8.85
CA GLN A 223 3.99 -38.08 -9.97
C GLN A 223 4.57 -36.73 -9.53
N LEU A 224 3.90 -36.04 -8.62
CA LEU A 224 4.41 -34.81 -8.00
C LEU A 224 5.70 -35.07 -7.22
N ARG A 225 5.74 -36.12 -6.38
CA ARG A 225 6.94 -36.44 -5.60
C ARG A 225 8.13 -36.84 -6.48
N ASP A 226 7.87 -37.57 -7.56
CA ASP A 226 8.90 -37.99 -8.52
C ASP A 226 9.41 -36.79 -9.37
N GLN A 227 8.60 -35.76 -9.60
CA GLN A 227 9.00 -34.52 -10.28
C GLN A 227 9.91 -33.64 -9.42
N HIS A 228 9.59 -33.45 -8.14
CA HIS A 228 10.45 -32.68 -7.21
C HIS A 228 11.83 -33.32 -7.00
N GLN A 229 11.95 -34.64 -7.19
CA GLN A 229 13.22 -35.36 -7.01
C GLN A 229 14.17 -35.23 -8.21
N ASN A 230 13.68 -34.72 -9.34
CA ASN A 230 14.44 -34.53 -10.58
C ASN A 230 14.91 -33.08 -10.79
N ASP A 231 14.33 -32.11 -10.07
CA ASP A 231 14.71 -30.69 -10.15
C ASP A 231 15.83 -30.32 -9.15
N ASP A 232 16.22 -31.24 -8.24
CA ASP A 232 17.25 -31.08 -7.21
C ASP A 232 18.64 -31.67 -7.60
N ILE A 233 18.88 -31.98 -8.89
CA ILE A 233 20.17 -32.45 -9.45
C ILE A 233 20.67 -31.48 -10.51
#